data_AF-A0A9X7BKW1-F1
#
_entry.id   AF-A0A9X7BKW1-F1
#
_cell.length_a   1.000
_cell.length_b   1.000
_cell.length_c   1.000
_cell.angle_alpha   90.00
_cell.angle_beta   90.00
_cell.angle_gamma   90.00
#
_symmetry.space_group_name_H-M   'P 1'
#
loop_
_entity.id
_entity.type
_entity.pdbx_description
1 polymer ?
#
loop_
_entity_poly.entity_id
_entity_poly.type
_entity_poly.pdbx_seq_one_letter_code
_entity_poly.pdbx_strand_id
1 'polypeptide(L)'
;MKKLSKVMSFCLAASMLVITGCETSEHKVQVNETIEQLDEAPEVTEKEAKKIVRKSVDGIANAFSEMEKENGWSRNNPGDLETAKKGVKGLVSEKFVENQLPELLANFNRSRETDMLPFPNYFQTEIRFSSSQDKENLTVHTLSLEDEIGHAAQDWEFHLVYKEGEWLMDKWSFVFPEDLKLTKEEANRILKMPDDKNVSFVSEENSGDKKYIFKDSNGLITVNAKTSLISYNVDKNRYEKVTKERNIQETEQVQRKDSSAYTGSKEEKQSQKESSSKIDRANVLSELAAIDKQEKHTNAMSTNDIVNEIEGNYELWDNKLNEIYSTLKSTMSPDTFQSLKTKQIAWVKEKESKVKAIGTDTNNGTMRRIEASEEKYKMTKARCYELVNGYMN
;
A
#
# COMPACT_ATOMS: atom_id res chain seq x y z
N MET A 1 -19.38 41.57 -40.39
CA MET A 1 -20.66 41.83 -41.10
C MET A 1 -20.38 41.65 -42.58
N LYS A 2 -20.98 40.78 -43.39
CA LYS A 2 -22.22 39.99 -43.36
C LYS A 2 -21.95 38.59 -43.92
N LYS A 3 -22.52 37.56 -43.29
CA LYS A 3 -22.80 36.24 -43.88
C LYS A 3 -24.19 36.28 -44.53
N LEU A 4 -24.38 35.50 -45.61
CA LEU A 4 -25.61 34.87 -46.14
C LEU A 4 -25.33 34.56 -47.64
N SER A 5 -25.66 33.43 -48.25
CA SER A 5 -26.30 32.18 -47.84
C SER A 5 -26.28 31.18 -49.02
N LYS A 6 -26.34 29.87 -48.73
CA LYS A 6 -27.00 28.79 -49.52
C LYS A 6 -26.39 28.40 -50.89
N VAL A 7 -26.40 27.16 -51.37
CA VAL A 7 -27.01 25.88 -50.99
C VAL A 7 -26.38 24.74 -51.83
N MET A 8 -26.31 23.55 -51.23
CA MET A 8 -26.27 22.16 -51.77
C MET A 8 -25.64 21.84 -53.15
N SER A 9 -24.79 20.81 -53.19
CA SER A 9 -25.25 19.47 -53.61
C SER A 9 -24.13 18.42 -53.48
N PHE A 10 -24.52 17.24 -52.97
CA PHE A 10 -23.76 16.00 -52.87
C PHE A 10 -23.45 15.41 -54.25
N CYS A 11 -22.25 14.84 -54.42
CA CYS A 11 -21.99 13.73 -55.35
C CYS A 11 -20.76 12.95 -54.85
N LEU A 12 -21.00 11.88 -54.10
CA LEU A 12 -20.01 10.83 -53.86
C LEU A 12 -20.22 9.74 -54.93
N ALA A 13 -19.21 9.55 -55.77
CA ALA A 13 -19.18 8.46 -56.73
C ALA A 13 -18.78 7.16 -56.03
N ALA A 14 -19.66 6.16 -56.06
CA ALA A 14 -19.32 4.77 -55.75
C ALA A 14 -19.59 3.93 -56.99
N SER A 15 -18.52 3.49 -57.62
CA SER A 15 -18.52 2.61 -58.79
C SER A 15 -18.82 1.17 -58.34
N MET A 16 -20.00 0.65 -58.65
CA MET A 16 -20.29 -0.79 -58.56
C MET A 16 -19.98 -1.46 -59.91
N LEU A 17 -19.15 -2.49 -59.87
CA LEU A 17 -18.94 -3.46 -60.94
C LEU A 17 -20.22 -4.27 -61.14
N VAL A 18 -20.77 -4.20 -62.36
CA VAL A 18 -21.85 -5.05 -62.84
C VAL A 18 -21.20 -6.22 -63.60
N ILE A 19 -21.38 -7.44 -63.11
CA ILE A 19 -21.23 -8.64 -63.94
C ILE A 19 -22.64 -9.15 -64.24
N THR A 20 -23.00 -9.02 -65.51
CA THR A 20 -24.21 -9.55 -66.14
C THR A 20 -24.10 -11.07 -66.31
N GLY A 21 -25.16 -11.78 -65.92
CA GLY A 21 -25.48 -13.13 -66.37
C GLY A 21 -26.98 -13.40 -66.22
N CYS A 22 -27.71 -13.40 -67.34
CA CYS A 22 -29.05 -14.01 -67.47
C CYS A 22 -28.91 -15.55 -67.50
N GLU A 23 -29.86 -16.42 -67.14
CA GLU A 23 -31.28 -16.50 -67.53
C GLU A 23 -32.15 -17.30 -66.52
N THR A 24 -33.37 -16.80 -66.31
CA THR A 24 -34.69 -17.45 -66.09
C THR A 24 -34.87 -18.74 -65.27
N SER A 25 -35.58 -18.65 -64.13
CA SER A 25 -36.98 -19.13 -63.93
C SER A 25 -37.41 -19.02 -62.46
N GLU A 26 -38.72 -18.91 -62.25
CA GLU A 26 -39.40 -18.49 -61.02
C GLU A 26 -39.29 -19.49 -59.86
N HIS A 27 -38.89 -19.00 -58.67
CA HIS A 27 -39.61 -19.24 -57.41
C HIS A 27 -39.08 -18.31 -56.31
N LYS A 28 -39.99 -17.51 -55.74
CA LYS A 28 -39.74 -16.71 -54.54
C LYS A 28 -39.40 -17.63 -53.36
N VAL A 29 -38.15 -17.59 -52.93
CA VAL A 29 -37.78 -17.81 -51.53
C VAL A 29 -36.78 -16.71 -51.19
N GLN A 30 -37.25 -15.64 -50.56
CA GLN A 30 -36.35 -14.75 -49.83
C GLN A 30 -35.83 -15.56 -48.63
N VAL A 31 -34.70 -16.22 -48.82
CA VAL A 31 -33.84 -16.59 -47.71
C VAL A 31 -33.21 -15.28 -47.27
N ASN A 32 -33.79 -14.66 -46.24
CA ASN A 32 -33.04 -13.71 -45.42
C ASN A 32 -31.95 -14.54 -44.72
N GLU A 33 -30.83 -14.75 -45.40
CA GLU A 33 -29.57 -15.03 -44.74
C GLU A 33 -29.18 -13.74 -44.01
N THR A 34 -29.73 -13.56 -42.81
CA THR A 34 -29.00 -12.84 -41.78
C THR A 34 -27.72 -13.65 -41.60
N ILE A 35 -26.65 -13.21 -42.26
CA ILE A 35 -25.31 -13.63 -41.90
C ILE A 35 -25.12 -13.10 -40.48
N GLU A 36 -25.45 -13.92 -39.48
CA GLU A 36 -24.83 -13.80 -38.17
C GLU A 36 -23.33 -13.93 -38.45
N GLN A 37 -22.64 -12.78 -38.58
CA GLN A 37 -21.22 -12.76 -38.31
C GLN A 37 -21.11 -13.24 -36.87
N LEU A 38 -20.82 -14.52 -36.71
CA LEU A 38 -20.28 -15.08 -35.49
C LEU A 38 -19.05 -14.23 -35.19
N ASP A 39 -19.21 -13.33 -34.23
CA ASP A 39 -18.19 -12.44 -33.73
C ASP A 39 -17.22 -13.29 -32.92
N GLU A 40 -16.45 -14.12 -33.63
CA GLU A 40 -15.44 -14.98 -33.00
C GLU A 40 -14.47 -14.07 -32.26
N ALA A 41 -14.32 -14.36 -30.98
CA ALA A 41 -13.44 -13.57 -30.12
C ALA A 41 -12.02 -13.60 -30.69
N PRO A 42 -11.37 -12.43 -30.84
CA PRO A 42 -10.00 -12.40 -31.30
C PRO A 42 -9.11 -13.15 -30.31
N GLU A 43 -8.07 -13.83 -30.81
CA GLU A 43 -7.03 -14.38 -29.94
C GLU A 43 -6.37 -13.23 -29.15
N VAL A 44 -6.26 -13.41 -27.83
CA VAL A 44 -5.74 -12.41 -26.91
C VAL A 44 -4.33 -12.79 -26.48
N THR A 45 -3.36 -11.94 -26.81
CA THR A 45 -1.99 -12.06 -26.28
C THR A 45 -1.93 -11.67 -24.81
N GLU A 46 -0.90 -12.10 -24.08
CA GLU A 46 -0.70 -11.71 -22.66
C GLU A 46 -0.73 -10.19 -22.46
N LYS A 47 -0.08 -9.44 -23.36
CA LYS A 47 -0.05 -7.97 -23.33
C LYS A 47 -1.43 -7.36 -23.53
N GLU A 48 -2.27 -7.96 -24.36
CA GLU A 48 -3.65 -7.52 -24.56
C GLU A 48 -4.52 -7.90 -23.37
N ALA A 49 -4.38 -9.10 -22.81
CA ALA A 49 -5.10 -9.54 -21.62
C ALA A 49 -4.87 -8.59 -20.43
N LYS A 50 -3.61 -8.17 -20.18
CA LYS A 50 -3.26 -7.15 -19.17
C LYS A 50 -4.01 -5.84 -19.38
N LYS A 51 -4.09 -5.36 -20.64
CA LYS A 51 -4.80 -4.13 -20.98
C LYS A 51 -6.31 -4.29 -20.83
N ILE A 52 -6.86 -5.43 -21.26
CA ILE A 52 -8.28 -5.74 -21.19
C ILE A 52 -8.73 -5.73 -19.73
N VAL A 53 -8.11 -6.54 -18.85
CA VAL A 53 -8.52 -6.60 -17.44
C VAL A 53 -8.42 -5.25 -16.75
N ARG A 54 -7.35 -4.50 -17.01
CA ARG A 54 -7.15 -3.16 -16.44
C ARG A 54 -8.21 -2.18 -16.92
N LYS A 55 -8.47 -2.13 -18.23
CA LYS A 55 -9.50 -1.27 -18.83
C LYS A 55 -10.89 -1.63 -18.30
N SER A 56 -11.21 -2.92 -18.13
CA SER A 56 -12.52 -3.36 -17.64
C SER A 56 -12.74 -2.94 -16.19
N VAL A 57 -11.76 -3.16 -15.30
CA VAL A 57 -11.86 -2.74 -13.89
C VAL A 57 -11.93 -1.21 -13.76
N ASP A 58 -11.02 -0.48 -14.44
CA ASP A 58 -11.01 0.98 -14.41
C ASP A 58 -12.30 1.55 -15.01
N GLY A 59 -12.85 0.94 -16.07
CA GLY A 59 -14.11 1.33 -16.68
C GLY A 59 -15.29 1.23 -15.71
N ILE A 60 -15.38 0.13 -14.97
CA ILE A 60 -16.44 -0.07 -13.96
C ILE A 60 -16.28 0.96 -12.83
N ALA A 61 -15.07 1.12 -12.29
CA ALA A 61 -14.80 2.10 -11.22
C ALA A 61 -15.15 3.53 -11.66
N ASN A 62 -14.79 3.91 -12.89
CA ASN A 62 -15.11 5.23 -13.46
C ASN A 62 -16.62 5.42 -13.63
N ALA A 63 -17.34 4.41 -14.13
CA ALA A 63 -18.80 4.48 -14.26
C ALA A 63 -19.48 4.72 -12.90
N PHE A 64 -19.00 4.08 -11.84
CA PHE A 64 -19.50 4.34 -10.48
C PHE A 64 -19.19 5.75 -9.98
N SER A 65 -18.00 6.27 -10.27
CA SER A 65 -17.62 7.64 -9.91
C SER A 65 -18.46 8.68 -10.66
N GLU A 66 -18.75 8.45 -11.95
CA GLU A 66 -19.62 9.29 -12.76
C GLU A 66 -21.06 9.26 -12.23
N MET A 67 -21.61 8.07 -11.98
CA MET A 67 -22.95 7.92 -11.41
C MET A 67 -23.07 8.60 -10.04
N GLU A 68 -22.06 8.50 -9.18
CA GLU A 68 -22.05 9.18 -7.89
C GLU A 68 -22.16 10.68 -8.05
N LYS A 69 -21.36 11.25 -8.95
CA LYS A 69 -21.35 12.69 -9.22
C LYS A 69 -22.67 13.17 -9.82
N GLU A 70 -23.20 12.45 -10.81
CA GLU A 70 -24.41 12.84 -11.54
C GLU A 70 -25.68 12.73 -10.69
N ASN A 71 -25.74 11.70 -9.84
CA ASN A 71 -26.93 11.41 -9.04
C ASN A 71 -26.81 11.92 -7.59
N GLY A 72 -25.72 12.63 -7.27
CA GLY A 72 -25.45 13.15 -5.94
C GLY A 72 -25.41 12.06 -4.88
N TRP A 73 -24.86 10.89 -5.24
CA TRP A 73 -24.77 9.79 -4.28
C TRP A 73 -23.85 10.19 -3.13
N SER A 74 -24.30 9.88 -1.93
CA SER A 74 -23.65 10.27 -0.69
C SER A 74 -24.11 9.37 0.44
N ARG A 75 -23.61 9.64 1.65
CA ARG A 75 -24.06 8.96 2.87
C ARG A 75 -25.58 9.03 3.06
N ASN A 76 -26.18 10.17 2.78
CA ASN A 76 -27.62 10.39 2.97
C ASN A 76 -28.45 10.09 1.72
N ASN A 77 -27.78 9.72 0.62
CA ASN A 77 -28.39 9.40 -0.67
C ASN A 77 -27.60 8.24 -1.30
N PRO A 78 -27.71 7.01 -0.78
CA PRO A 78 -26.92 5.88 -1.27
C PRO A 78 -27.27 5.56 -2.72
N GLY A 79 -26.32 4.99 -3.45
CA GLY A 79 -26.55 4.58 -4.82
C GLY A 79 -27.54 3.45 -4.94
N ASP A 80 -28.37 3.50 -5.98
CA ASP A 80 -29.43 2.53 -6.25
C ASP A 80 -29.07 1.58 -7.40
N LEU A 81 -29.65 0.38 -7.36
CA LEU A 81 -29.32 -0.68 -8.29
C LEU A 81 -29.80 -0.40 -9.72
N GLU A 82 -30.90 0.33 -9.90
CA GLU A 82 -31.46 0.60 -11.23
C GLU A 82 -30.60 1.58 -12.01
N THR A 83 -30.08 2.60 -11.33
CA THR A 83 -29.07 3.50 -11.89
C THR A 83 -27.75 2.76 -12.11
N ALA A 84 -27.28 1.97 -11.14
CA ALA A 84 -26.06 1.18 -11.28
C ALA A 84 -26.07 0.27 -12.51
N LYS A 85 -27.17 -0.47 -12.74
CA LYS A 85 -27.39 -1.32 -13.91
C LYS A 85 -27.23 -0.57 -15.24
N LYS A 86 -27.73 0.67 -15.30
CA LYS A 86 -27.63 1.51 -16.50
C LYS A 86 -26.21 1.99 -16.73
N GLY A 87 -25.52 2.42 -15.67
CA GLY A 87 -24.17 2.97 -15.79
C GLY A 87 -23.10 1.94 -16.17
N VAL A 88 -23.26 0.68 -15.76
CA VAL A 88 -22.31 -0.39 -16.11
C VAL A 88 -22.62 -1.07 -17.45
N LYS A 89 -23.67 -0.66 -18.16
CA LYS A 89 -24.09 -1.28 -19.42
C LYS A 89 -22.96 -1.19 -20.47
N GLY A 90 -22.60 -2.31 -21.07
CA GLY A 90 -21.50 -2.40 -22.04
C GLY A 90 -20.11 -2.56 -21.40
N LEU A 91 -20.01 -2.57 -20.06
CA LEU A 91 -18.76 -2.85 -19.35
C LEU A 91 -18.74 -4.26 -18.73
N VAL A 92 -19.92 -4.79 -18.44
CA VAL A 92 -20.13 -6.04 -17.70
C VAL A 92 -21.16 -6.93 -18.40
N SER A 93 -21.09 -8.23 -18.16
CA SER A 93 -22.08 -9.19 -18.66
C SER A 93 -23.40 -9.13 -17.86
N GLU A 94 -24.47 -9.73 -18.40
CA GLU A 94 -25.73 -9.92 -17.66
C GLU A 94 -25.51 -10.72 -16.37
N LYS A 95 -24.66 -11.74 -16.41
CA LYS A 95 -24.32 -12.56 -15.27
C LYS A 95 -23.58 -11.77 -14.18
N PHE A 96 -22.72 -10.82 -14.54
CA PHE A 96 -22.13 -9.90 -13.56
C PHE A 96 -23.19 -9.00 -12.92
N VAL A 97 -24.11 -8.46 -13.72
CA VAL A 97 -25.22 -7.62 -13.21
C VAL A 97 -26.08 -8.38 -12.20
N GLU A 98 -26.34 -9.65 -12.45
CA GLU A 98 -27.14 -10.49 -11.55
C GLU A 98 -26.38 -10.89 -10.29
N ASN A 99 -25.10 -11.27 -10.41
CA ASN A 99 -24.38 -11.98 -9.35
C ASN A 99 -23.28 -11.16 -8.63
N GLN A 100 -22.86 -10.03 -9.18
CA GLN A 100 -21.75 -9.23 -8.64
C GLN A 100 -22.17 -7.79 -8.35
N LEU A 101 -22.96 -7.18 -9.23
CA LEU A 101 -23.34 -5.78 -9.11
C LEU A 101 -24.05 -5.41 -7.79
N PRO A 102 -24.98 -6.24 -7.23
CA PRO A 102 -25.64 -5.90 -5.97
C PRO A 102 -24.66 -5.78 -4.79
N GLU A 103 -23.72 -6.72 -4.68
CA GLU A 103 -22.70 -6.71 -3.63
C GLU A 103 -21.68 -5.59 -3.87
N LEU A 104 -21.26 -5.39 -5.12
CA LEU A 104 -20.39 -4.29 -5.50
C LEU A 104 -20.99 -2.93 -5.12
N LEU A 105 -22.27 -2.70 -5.42
CA LEU A 105 -22.98 -1.48 -5.05
C LEU A 105 -23.09 -1.33 -3.53
N ALA A 106 -23.38 -2.41 -2.81
CA ALA A 106 -23.41 -2.38 -1.35
C ALA A 106 -22.05 -2.00 -0.76
N ASN A 107 -20.96 -2.57 -1.29
CA ASN A 107 -19.60 -2.28 -0.90
C ASN A 107 -19.20 -0.84 -1.23
N PHE A 108 -19.52 -0.36 -2.43
CA PHE A 108 -19.34 1.04 -2.82
C PHE A 108 -20.12 2.01 -1.94
N ASN A 109 -21.32 1.63 -1.51
CA ASN A 109 -22.09 2.44 -0.58
C ASN A 109 -21.45 2.50 0.81
N ARG A 110 -20.89 1.38 1.29
CA ARG A 110 -20.20 1.28 2.58
C ARG A 110 -18.81 1.91 2.59
N SER A 111 -18.08 1.90 1.47
CA SER A 111 -16.74 2.47 1.35
C SER A 111 -16.67 3.97 1.59
N ARG A 112 -17.82 4.65 1.72
CA ARG A 112 -17.89 6.06 2.15
C ARG A 112 -17.75 6.24 3.66
N GLU A 113 -17.98 5.18 4.43
CA GLU A 113 -17.92 5.18 5.89
C GLU A 113 -16.73 4.37 6.41
N THR A 114 -16.00 3.68 5.53
CA THR A 114 -14.90 2.77 5.86
C THR A 114 -13.77 2.92 4.85
N ASP A 115 -12.57 2.48 5.20
CA ASP A 115 -11.43 2.39 4.27
C ASP A 115 -11.55 1.21 3.29
N MET A 116 -12.77 0.72 3.04
CA MET A 116 -13.01 -0.39 2.14
C MET A 116 -12.77 0.05 0.71
N LEU A 117 -11.99 -0.74 -0.04
CA LEU A 117 -11.79 -0.55 -1.46
C LEU A 117 -12.88 -1.32 -2.23
N PRO A 118 -13.86 -0.64 -2.85
CA PRO A 118 -14.98 -1.33 -3.49
C PRO A 118 -14.60 -1.99 -4.82
N PHE A 119 -13.50 -1.58 -5.43
CA PHE A 119 -13.02 -2.09 -6.72
C PHE A 119 -11.60 -2.67 -6.59
N PRO A 120 -11.26 -3.68 -7.40
CA PRO A 120 -9.92 -4.28 -7.41
C PRO A 120 -8.91 -3.38 -8.15
N ASN A 121 -8.59 -2.19 -7.62
CA ASN A 121 -7.79 -1.22 -8.36
C ASN A 121 -6.26 -1.40 -8.23
N TYR A 122 -5.79 -2.28 -7.33
CA TYR A 122 -4.40 -2.35 -6.91
C TYR A 122 -3.65 -3.64 -7.30
N PHE A 123 -4.24 -4.47 -8.17
CA PHE A 123 -3.56 -5.67 -8.66
C PHE A 123 -2.34 -5.34 -9.52
N GLN A 124 -1.34 -6.22 -9.52
CA GLN A 124 0.01 -6.01 -10.05
C GLN A 124 0.34 -6.97 -11.19
N THR A 125 -0.14 -6.67 -12.40
CA THR A 125 0.07 -7.53 -13.59
C THR A 125 1.53 -7.66 -14.02
N GLU A 126 2.40 -6.77 -13.56
CA GLU A 126 3.83 -6.81 -13.87
C GLU A 126 4.62 -7.75 -12.95
N ILE A 127 4.04 -8.13 -11.81
CA ILE A 127 4.68 -9.05 -10.86
C ILE A 127 4.38 -10.49 -11.25
N ARG A 128 3.10 -10.86 -11.18
CA ARG A 128 2.58 -12.20 -11.49
C ARG A 128 1.38 -12.06 -12.41
N PHE A 129 1.41 -12.75 -13.54
CA PHE A 129 0.32 -12.73 -14.50
C PHE A 129 0.25 -14.03 -15.27
N SER A 130 -0.97 -14.53 -15.46
CA SER A 130 -1.28 -15.55 -16.46
C SER A 130 -2.65 -15.30 -17.05
N SER A 131 -2.86 -15.72 -18.28
CA SER A 131 -4.16 -15.66 -18.94
C SER A 131 -4.40 -16.92 -19.76
N SER A 132 -5.65 -17.35 -19.82
CA SER A 132 -6.10 -18.43 -20.69
C SER A 132 -7.38 -18.00 -21.39
N GLN A 133 -7.47 -18.30 -22.68
CA GLN A 133 -8.65 -18.05 -23.47
C GLN A 133 -9.24 -19.37 -23.97
N ASP A 134 -10.55 -19.53 -23.81
CA ASP A 134 -11.36 -20.57 -24.42
C ASP A 134 -12.51 -19.92 -25.19
N LYS A 135 -12.32 -19.78 -26.51
CA LYS A 135 -13.23 -19.06 -27.42
C LYS A 135 -13.53 -17.65 -26.91
N GLU A 136 -14.80 -17.36 -26.60
CA GLU A 136 -15.26 -16.10 -26.05
C GLU A 136 -14.94 -15.86 -24.58
N ASN A 137 -14.33 -16.81 -23.87
CA ASN A 137 -14.04 -16.69 -22.43
C ASN A 137 -12.55 -16.42 -22.21
N LEU A 138 -12.24 -15.34 -21.51
CA LEU A 138 -10.88 -14.99 -21.09
C LEU A 138 -10.80 -15.02 -19.56
N THR A 139 -9.91 -15.84 -19.04
CA THR A 139 -9.58 -15.89 -17.61
C THR A 139 -8.20 -15.27 -17.40
N VAL A 140 -8.09 -14.39 -16.42
CA VAL A 140 -6.85 -13.71 -16.05
C VAL A 140 -6.59 -13.93 -14.56
N HIS A 141 -5.36 -14.34 -14.24
CA HIS A 141 -4.87 -14.43 -12.87
C HIS A 141 -3.74 -13.44 -12.63
N THR A 142 -3.78 -12.79 -11.48
CA THR A 142 -2.77 -11.84 -11.01
C THR A 142 -2.82 -11.80 -9.49
N LEU A 143 -2.03 -10.93 -8.86
CA LEU A 143 -2.09 -10.71 -7.41
C LEU A 143 -2.18 -9.23 -7.05
N SER A 144 -2.60 -8.95 -5.82
CA SER A 144 -2.28 -7.73 -5.09
C SER A 144 -1.26 -8.08 -4.00
N LEU A 145 -0.33 -7.18 -3.76
CA LEU A 145 0.71 -7.35 -2.74
C LEU A 145 0.20 -6.90 -1.37
N GLU A 146 0.83 -7.41 -0.32
CA GLU A 146 0.65 -6.87 1.02
C GLU A 146 1.29 -5.49 1.11
N ASP A 147 0.59 -4.57 1.77
CA ASP A 147 1.07 -3.21 1.98
C ASP A 147 1.41 -2.92 3.44
N GLU A 148 2.10 -1.80 3.66
CA GLU A 148 2.57 -1.38 4.98
C GLU A 148 1.43 -0.95 5.92
N ILE A 149 0.20 -0.82 5.40
CA ILE A 149 -1.01 -0.47 6.16
C ILE A 149 -1.84 -1.72 6.53
N GLY A 150 -1.35 -2.92 6.21
CA GLY A 150 -1.89 -4.19 6.70
C GLY A 150 -2.93 -4.84 5.80
N HIS A 151 -3.09 -4.39 4.55
CA HIS A 151 -3.89 -5.14 3.58
C HIS A 151 -3.11 -6.39 3.16
N ALA A 152 -3.60 -7.57 3.50
CA ALA A 152 -2.95 -8.82 3.12
C ALA A 152 -2.90 -8.99 1.59
N ALA A 153 -1.89 -9.71 1.11
CA ALA A 153 -1.79 -10.12 -0.28
C ALA A 153 -3.05 -10.88 -0.73
N GLN A 154 -3.40 -10.76 -2.01
CA GLN A 154 -4.59 -11.38 -2.59
C GLN A 154 -4.25 -12.01 -3.93
N ASP A 155 -4.68 -13.26 -4.15
CA ASP A 155 -4.65 -13.87 -5.47
C ASP A 155 -5.98 -13.57 -6.16
N TRP A 156 -5.91 -12.87 -7.30
CA TRP A 156 -7.05 -12.40 -8.07
C TRP A 156 -7.30 -13.27 -9.30
N GLU A 157 -8.58 -13.48 -9.58
CA GLU A 157 -9.09 -14.16 -10.76
C GLU A 157 -10.19 -13.31 -11.40
N PHE A 158 -10.02 -13.00 -12.68
CA PHE A 158 -10.97 -12.22 -13.48
C PHE A 158 -11.45 -13.07 -14.66
N HIS A 159 -12.76 -13.06 -14.88
CA HIS A 159 -13.42 -13.70 -16.01
C HIS A 159 -14.04 -12.62 -16.88
N LEU A 160 -13.71 -12.66 -18.16
CA LEU A 160 -14.29 -11.81 -19.17
C LEU A 160 -14.92 -12.66 -20.27
N VAL A 161 -16.00 -12.14 -20.85
CA VAL A 161 -16.68 -12.75 -21.99
C VAL A 161 -16.71 -11.78 -23.16
N TYR A 162 -16.39 -12.27 -24.35
CA TYR A 162 -16.45 -11.50 -25.59
C TYR A 162 -17.87 -11.54 -26.14
N LYS A 163 -18.47 -10.37 -26.36
CA LYS A 163 -19.81 -10.24 -26.93
C LYS A 163 -19.94 -8.90 -27.66
N GLU A 164 -20.49 -8.92 -28.87
CA GLU A 164 -20.78 -7.72 -29.66
C GLU A 164 -19.57 -6.79 -29.84
N GLY A 165 -18.41 -7.37 -30.16
CA GLY A 165 -17.19 -6.64 -30.44
C GLY A 165 -16.35 -6.29 -29.21
N GLU A 166 -16.84 -6.53 -27.99
CA GLU A 166 -16.24 -6.05 -26.75
C GLU A 166 -16.03 -7.16 -25.71
N TRP A 167 -14.96 -7.00 -24.91
CA TRP A 167 -14.72 -7.84 -23.73
C TRP A 167 -15.43 -7.26 -22.51
N LEU A 168 -16.41 -8.00 -21.99
CA LEU A 168 -17.23 -7.63 -20.84
C LEU A 168 -16.74 -8.36 -19.60
N MET A 169 -16.64 -7.68 -18.46
CA MET A 169 -16.36 -8.35 -17.19
C MET A 169 -17.54 -9.25 -16.80
N ASP A 170 -17.29 -10.55 -16.62
CA ASP A 170 -18.29 -11.54 -16.22
C ASP A 170 -18.26 -11.78 -14.71
N LYS A 171 -17.06 -11.82 -14.12
CA LYS A 171 -16.84 -12.03 -12.69
C LYS A 171 -15.42 -11.61 -12.29
N TRP A 172 -15.25 -11.13 -11.07
CA TRP A 172 -13.97 -11.17 -10.38
C TRP A 172 -14.09 -11.89 -9.05
N SER A 173 -12.98 -12.42 -8.56
CA SER A 173 -12.89 -12.96 -7.21
C SER A 173 -11.45 -12.91 -6.74
N PHE A 174 -11.27 -12.97 -5.42
CA PHE A 174 -9.95 -13.09 -4.83
C PHE A 174 -9.97 -14.04 -3.64
N VAL A 175 -8.79 -14.55 -3.31
CA VAL A 175 -8.54 -15.29 -2.07
C VAL A 175 -7.34 -14.68 -1.35
N PHE A 176 -7.28 -14.85 -0.05
CA PHE A 176 -6.09 -14.55 0.74
C PHE A 176 -5.21 -15.81 0.78
N PRO A 177 -4.09 -15.86 0.04
CA PRO A 177 -3.21 -17.02 0.09
C PRO A 177 -2.57 -17.13 1.48
N GLU A 178 -2.56 -18.34 2.04
CA GLU A 178 -1.81 -18.61 3.29
C GLU A 178 -0.30 -18.42 3.08
N ASP A 179 0.18 -18.70 1.86
CA ASP A 179 1.55 -18.52 1.42
C ASP A 179 1.57 -18.11 -0.06
N LEU A 180 1.99 -16.86 -0.33
CA LEU A 180 2.05 -16.29 -1.68
C LEU A 180 3.11 -16.98 -2.56
N LYS A 181 4.07 -17.69 -1.94
CA LYS A 181 5.17 -18.41 -2.60
C LYS A 181 5.89 -17.55 -3.62
N LEU A 182 6.20 -16.32 -3.23
CA LEU A 182 6.84 -15.37 -4.12
C LEU A 182 8.21 -15.92 -4.57
N THR A 183 8.49 -15.78 -5.85
CA THR A 183 9.80 -16.12 -6.42
C THR A 183 10.79 -14.99 -6.20
N LYS A 184 12.09 -15.29 -6.32
CA LYS A 184 13.15 -14.27 -6.24
C LYS A 184 12.98 -13.23 -7.36
N GLU A 185 12.58 -13.67 -8.54
CA GLU A 185 12.35 -12.85 -9.72
C GLU A 185 11.16 -11.90 -9.49
N GLU A 186 10.06 -12.39 -8.93
CA GLU A 186 8.94 -11.55 -8.50
C GLU A 186 9.37 -10.55 -7.42
N ALA A 187 10.14 -10.96 -6.40
CA ALA A 187 10.62 -10.05 -5.36
C ALA A 187 11.46 -8.91 -5.93
N ASN A 188 12.33 -9.24 -6.90
CA ASN A 188 13.13 -8.24 -7.60
C ASN A 188 12.24 -7.27 -8.40
N ARG A 189 11.18 -7.76 -9.06
CA ARG A 189 10.24 -6.88 -9.78
C ARG A 189 9.48 -5.95 -8.83
N ILE A 190 9.05 -6.43 -7.66
CA ILE A 190 8.38 -5.63 -6.63
C ILE A 190 9.24 -4.42 -6.26
N LEU A 191 10.52 -4.65 -5.94
CA LEU A 191 11.43 -3.58 -5.52
C LEU A 191 11.74 -2.55 -6.62
N LYS A 192 11.58 -2.94 -7.88
CA LYS A 192 11.79 -2.07 -9.04
C LYS A 192 10.58 -1.21 -9.38
N MET A 193 9.41 -1.48 -8.82
CA MET A 193 8.21 -0.68 -9.09
C MET A 193 8.05 0.43 -8.03
N PRO A 194 7.74 1.68 -8.40
CA PRO A 194 7.60 2.21 -9.77
C PRO A 194 8.90 2.77 -10.41
N ASP A 195 9.97 2.98 -9.65
CA ASP A 195 11.10 3.84 -10.04
C ASP A 195 12.32 3.14 -10.67
N ASP A 196 12.18 1.89 -11.13
CA ASP A 196 13.28 1.01 -11.58
C ASP A 196 14.50 1.08 -10.65
N LYS A 197 14.24 0.93 -9.34
CA LYS A 197 15.30 1.01 -8.33
C LYS A 197 16.41 0.01 -8.65
N ASN A 198 17.65 0.50 -8.61
CA ASN A 198 18.81 -0.35 -8.79
C ASN A 198 19.03 -1.18 -7.52
N VAL A 199 18.48 -2.39 -7.51
CA VAL A 199 18.63 -3.37 -6.44
C VAL A 199 19.48 -4.54 -6.91
N SER A 200 20.44 -4.96 -6.08
CA SER A 200 21.24 -6.17 -6.30
C SER A 200 20.82 -7.25 -5.32
N PHE A 201 20.53 -8.44 -5.81
CA PHE A 201 20.28 -9.60 -4.97
C PHE A 201 21.53 -9.97 -4.15
N VAL A 202 21.32 -10.31 -2.88
CA VAL A 202 22.39 -10.67 -1.92
C VAL A 202 22.29 -12.15 -1.55
N SER A 203 21.13 -12.59 -1.06
CA SER A 203 20.96 -13.94 -0.49
C SER A 203 19.48 -14.24 -0.19
N GLU A 204 19.22 -15.47 0.26
CA GLU A 204 17.91 -15.93 0.77
C GLU A 204 18.05 -16.29 2.27
N GLU A 205 17.01 -16.00 3.05
CA GLU A 205 16.90 -16.37 4.46
C GLU A 205 15.71 -17.31 4.65
N ASN A 206 15.93 -18.43 5.36
CA ASN A 206 14.91 -19.45 5.62
C ASN A 206 14.63 -19.63 7.14
N SER A 207 15.10 -18.71 7.99
CA SER A 207 14.76 -18.68 9.42
C SER A 207 13.35 -18.11 9.62
N GLY A 208 12.34 -18.99 9.56
CA GLY A 208 10.93 -18.61 9.57
C GLY A 208 10.37 -18.55 8.16
N ASP A 209 9.54 -17.55 7.86
CA ASP A 209 9.08 -17.30 6.50
C ASP A 209 10.28 -17.00 5.59
N LYS A 210 10.29 -17.60 4.40
CA LYS A 210 11.36 -17.39 3.41
C LYS A 210 11.43 -15.89 3.04
N LYS A 211 12.64 -15.32 3.00
CA LYS A 211 12.87 -13.92 2.60
C LYS A 211 13.95 -13.82 1.54
N TYR A 212 13.76 -12.91 0.60
CA TYR A 212 14.78 -12.51 -0.37
C TYR A 212 15.43 -11.22 0.05
N ILE A 213 16.76 -11.17 0.01
CA ILE A 213 17.55 -10.07 0.52
C ILE A 213 18.22 -9.37 -0.66
N PHE A 214 17.97 -8.07 -0.75
CA PHE A 214 18.50 -7.18 -1.76
C PHE A 214 19.27 -6.05 -1.11
N LYS A 215 20.04 -5.33 -1.91
CA LYS A 215 20.77 -4.14 -1.51
C LYS A 215 20.55 -3.02 -2.52
N ASP A 216 20.31 -1.81 -2.05
CA ASP A 216 20.28 -0.58 -2.84
C ASP A 216 21.35 0.42 -2.32
N SER A 217 21.25 1.69 -2.73
CA SER A 217 22.13 2.76 -2.24
C SER A 217 21.95 3.07 -0.75
N ASN A 218 20.80 2.73 -0.15
CA ASN A 218 20.41 3.12 1.20
C ASN A 218 20.68 2.00 2.21
N GLY A 219 20.67 0.74 1.80
CA GLY A 219 20.95 -0.36 2.70
C GLY A 219 20.49 -1.73 2.19
N LEU A 220 20.26 -2.63 3.14
CA LEU A 220 19.64 -3.93 2.86
C LEU A 220 18.12 -3.80 2.90
N ILE A 221 17.49 -4.50 1.97
CA ILE A 221 16.04 -4.60 1.81
C ILE A 221 15.67 -6.08 1.86
N THR A 222 14.66 -6.44 2.64
CA THR A 222 14.10 -7.79 2.65
C THR A 222 12.71 -7.79 2.05
N VAL A 223 12.40 -8.80 1.24
CA VAL A 223 11.04 -9.08 0.76
C VAL A 223 10.62 -10.44 1.30
N ASN A 224 9.52 -10.50 2.06
CA ASN A 224 8.96 -11.75 2.56
C ASN A 224 8.31 -12.53 1.41
N ALA A 225 8.71 -13.77 1.17
CA ALA A 225 8.17 -14.59 0.09
C ALA A 225 6.73 -15.07 0.37
N LYS A 226 6.35 -15.16 1.64
CA LYS A 226 5.02 -15.58 2.06
C LYS A 226 4.01 -14.45 1.96
N THR A 227 4.41 -13.25 2.37
CA THR A 227 3.49 -12.11 2.50
C THR A 227 3.70 -11.00 1.49
N SER A 228 4.83 -10.96 0.77
CA SER A 228 5.34 -9.83 -0.04
C SER A 228 5.73 -8.56 0.73
N LEU A 229 5.63 -8.56 2.06
CA LEU A 229 6.00 -7.41 2.89
C LEU A 229 7.48 -7.03 2.69
N ILE A 230 7.71 -5.74 2.47
CA ILE A 230 9.04 -5.16 2.31
C ILE A 230 9.50 -4.64 3.67
N SER A 231 10.77 -4.85 4.02
CA SER A 231 11.38 -4.21 5.19
C SER A 231 12.72 -3.59 4.84
N TYR A 232 12.93 -2.37 5.34
CA TYR A 232 14.13 -1.57 5.10
C TYR A 232 15.05 -1.58 6.31
N ASN A 233 16.34 -1.33 6.08
CA ASN A 233 17.35 -1.11 7.13
C ASN A 233 17.49 -2.26 8.13
N VAL A 234 17.49 -3.50 7.63
CA VAL A 234 17.84 -4.65 8.46
C VAL A 234 19.27 -4.49 8.98
N ASP A 235 19.40 -4.49 10.30
CA ASP A 235 20.60 -4.14 11.06
C ASP A 235 21.87 -4.83 10.51
N LYS A 236 22.76 -4.04 9.88
CA LYS A 236 24.03 -4.50 9.30
C LYS A 236 24.84 -5.36 10.28
N ASN A 237 24.75 -5.08 11.57
CA ASN A 237 25.48 -5.79 12.63
C ASN A 237 24.98 -7.22 12.85
N ARG A 238 23.68 -7.49 12.65
CA ARG A 238 23.13 -8.86 12.72
C ARG A 238 23.57 -9.68 11.51
N TYR A 239 23.69 -9.02 10.35
CA TYR A 239 24.07 -9.64 9.09
C TYR A 239 25.56 -9.96 8.97
N GLU A 240 26.44 -9.04 9.39
CA GLU A 240 27.87 -9.32 9.48
C GLU A 240 28.17 -10.46 10.45
N LYS A 241 27.37 -10.61 11.51
CA LYS A 241 27.52 -11.68 12.49
C LYS A 241 27.13 -13.04 11.89
N VAL A 242 25.98 -13.14 11.21
CA VAL A 242 25.54 -14.38 10.53
C VAL A 242 26.47 -14.75 9.35
N THR A 243 26.99 -13.76 8.63
CA THR A 243 27.93 -13.98 7.51
C THR A 243 29.32 -14.37 8.02
N LYS A 244 29.79 -13.81 9.14
CA LYS A 244 31.03 -14.25 9.81
C LYS A 244 30.88 -15.63 10.45
N GLU A 245 29.74 -15.95 11.07
CA GLU A 245 29.46 -17.26 11.68
C GLU A 245 29.43 -18.39 10.63
N ARG A 246 28.94 -18.16 9.40
CA ARG A 246 29.05 -19.14 8.29
C ARG A 246 30.47 -19.32 7.77
N ASN A 247 31.24 -18.24 7.61
CA ASN A 247 32.64 -18.32 7.20
C ASN A 247 33.52 -19.03 8.26
N ILE A 248 33.16 -18.93 9.54
CA ILE A 248 33.82 -19.66 10.64
C ILE A 248 33.49 -21.16 10.59
N GLN A 249 32.24 -21.55 10.28
CA GLN A 249 31.85 -22.97 10.17
C GLN A 249 32.52 -23.71 8.99
N GLU A 250 32.82 -23.04 7.87
CA GLU A 250 33.60 -23.64 6.77
C GLU A 250 35.11 -23.72 7.07
N THR A 251 35.64 -22.83 7.92
CA THR A 251 37.07 -22.81 8.28
C THR A 251 37.39 -23.77 9.45
N GLU A 252 36.43 -24.02 10.35
CA GLU A 252 36.59 -24.89 11.53
C GLU A 252 36.56 -26.41 11.23
N GLN A 253 36.22 -26.84 10.00
CA GLN A 253 36.36 -28.25 9.58
C GLN A 253 37.77 -28.63 9.12
N VAL A 254 38.70 -27.68 8.94
CA VAL A 254 40.05 -27.96 8.38
C VAL A 254 41.19 -27.88 9.40
N GLN A 255 40.97 -27.36 10.62
CA GLN A 255 42.02 -27.28 11.65
C GLN A 255 41.55 -27.78 13.02
N ARG A 256 41.23 -29.08 13.10
CA ARG A 256 41.32 -29.84 14.36
C ARG A 256 42.45 -30.84 14.27
N LYS A 257 43.68 -30.37 14.47
CA LYS A 257 44.77 -31.16 15.07
C LYS A 257 45.63 -30.24 15.94
N ASP A 258 45.92 -30.80 17.11
CA ASP A 258 46.79 -30.34 18.19
C ASP A 258 46.22 -29.35 19.24
N SER A 259 45.97 -29.93 20.42
CA SER A 259 46.69 -29.67 21.69
C SER A 259 46.77 -28.20 22.15
N SER A 260 46.59 -27.78 23.40
CA SER A 260 46.51 -28.42 24.71
C SER A 260 46.49 -27.26 25.74
N ALA A 261 45.91 -27.49 26.92
CA ALA A 261 46.30 -26.91 28.21
C ALA A 261 45.92 -25.46 28.64
N TYR A 262 45.15 -25.44 29.74
CA TYR A 262 45.37 -24.73 31.02
C TYR A 262 44.97 -23.25 31.24
N THR A 263 44.09 -23.08 32.26
CA THR A 263 44.04 -22.08 33.38
C THR A 263 44.02 -20.58 33.06
N GLY A 264 43.34 -19.67 33.76
CA GLY A 264 42.63 -19.66 35.04
C GLY A 264 42.56 -18.19 35.56
N SER A 265 41.58 -17.92 36.42
CA SER A 265 41.45 -16.80 37.38
C SER A 265 41.04 -15.36 36.96
N LYS A 266 39.91 -14.95 37.57
CA LYS A 266 39.53 -13.69 38.29
C LYS A 266 40.53 -12.51 38.25
N GLU A 267 40.12 -11.24 38.23
CA GLU A 267 39.55 -10.50 39.36
C GLU A 267 39.24 -9.03 38.98
N GLU A 268 38.42 -8.37 39.79
CA GLU A 268 37.94 -6.98 39.73
C GLU A 268 39.03 -5.93 40.00
N LYS A 269 38.80 -4.67 39.58
CA LYS A 269 38.75 -3.52 40.52
C LYS A 269 38.29 -2.20 39.89
N GLN A 270 37.38 -1.55 40.62
CA GLN A 270 37.00 -0.14 40.62
C GLN A 270 38.13 0.81 41.02
N SER A 271 38.06 2.06 40.55
CA SER A 271 38.15 3.31 41.36
C SER A 271 37.71 4.49 40.47
N GLN A 272 36.57 5.16 40.70
CA GLN A 272 36.40 6.47 41.38
C GLN A 272 37.37 7.58 40.94
N LYS A 273 37.01 8.87 40.78
CA LYS A 273 35.78 9.68 40.79
C LYS A 273 36.29 11.12 40.57
N GLU A 274 35.76 11.89 39.63
CA GLU A 274 35.86 13.35 39.70
C GLU A 274 34.49 14.00 39.44
N SER A 275 34.10 14.80 40.40
CA SER A 275 32.81 15.47 40.54
C SER A 275 32.90 16.86 39.92
N SER A 276 32.14 17.09 38.86
CA SER A 276 31.51 18.39 38.62
C SER A 276 30.08 18.10 38.20
N SER A 277 29.09 18.68 38.87
CA SER A 277 27.66 18.53 38.59
C SER A 277 27.30 19.28 37.30
N LYS A 278 27.89 18.85 36.18
CA LYS A 278 27.45 19.22 34.83
C LYS A 278 26.22 18.40 34.53
N ILE A 279 25.22 19.07 33.97
CA ILE A 279 24.04 18.46 33.39
C ILE A 279 24.55 17.41 32.40
N ASP A 280 24.39 16.12 32.69
CA ASP A 280 24.92 15.11 31.78
C ASP A 280 23.95 14.93 30.62
N ARG A 281 24.03 15.87 29.67
CA ARG A 281 23.30 15.86 28.40
C ARG A 281 23.43 14.48 27.73
N ALA A 282 24.59 13.83 27.83
CA ALA A 282 24.81 12.52 27.25
C ALA A 282 23.97 11.44 27.94
N ASN A 283 23.87 11.47 29.28
CA ASN A 283 22.98 10.57 30.02
C ASN A 283 21.51 10.80 29.64
N VAL A 284 21.04 12.05 29.60
CA VAL A 284 19.64 12.33 29.26
C VAL A 284 19.34 11.92 27.81
N LEU A 285 20.24 12.15 26.85
CA LEU A 285 20.10 11.65 25.48
C LEU A 285 20.07 10.11 25.42
N SER A 286 20.88 9.43 26.24
CA SER A 286 20.84 7.98 26.34
C SER A 286 19.51 7.48 26.92
N GLU A 287 18.92 8.21 27.87
CA GLU A 287 17.59 7.91 28.40
C GLU A 287 16.49 8.12 27.36
N LEU A 288 16.57 9.19 26.55
CA LEU A 288 15.65 9.39 25.42
C LEU A 288 15.72 8.23 24.42
N ALA A 289 16.94 7.81 24.05
CA ALA A 289 17.16 6.67 23.16
C ALA A 289 16.72 5.33 23.79
N ALA A 290 16.64 5.24 25.12
CA ALA A 290 16.08 4.08 25.80
C ALA A 290 14.55 4.08 25.75
N ILE A 291 13.91 5.24 25.93
CA ILE A 291 12.45 5.40 25.78
C ILE A 291 12.02 5.07 24.35
N ASP A 292 12.77 5.54 23.33
CA ASP A 292 12.54 5.16 21.92
C ASP A 292 12.42 3.64 21.73
N LYS A 293 13.24 2.86 22.45
CA LYS A 293 13.24 1.40 22.37
C LYS A 293 12.16 0.73 23.21
N GLN A 294 11.57 1.45 24.16
CA GLN A 294 10.47 1.00 25.02
C GLN A 294 9.10 1.31 24.43
N GLU A 295 9.05 2.14 23.38
CA GLU A 295 7.81 2.40 22.66
C GLU A 295 7.20 1.09 22.17
N LYS A 296 5.89 0.96 22.41
CA LYS A 296 5.11 -0.15 21.88
C LYS A 296 4.79 0.16 20.42
N HIS A 297 5.02 -0.83 19.57
CA HIS A 297 4.65 -0.88 18.16
C HIS A 297 4.06 -2.28 17.89
N THR A 298 2.80 -2.49 18.28
CA THR A 298 2.14 -3.80 18.11
C THR A 298 1.12 -3.78 16.98
N ASN A 299 0.80 -4.95 16.43
CA ASN A 299 -0.30 -5.11 15.47
C ASN A 299 -1.64 -4.99 16.21
N ALA A 300 -2.02 -3.76 16.54
CA ALA A 300 -3.27 -3.44 17.20
C ALA A 300 -4.46 -3.72 16.25
N MET A 301 -5.50 -4.40 16.75
CA MET A 301 -6.64 -4.85 15.95
C MET A 301 -7.83 -3.89 15.94
N SER A 302 -7.80 -2.84 16.78
CA SER A 302 -8.88 -1.84 16.85
C SER A 302 -8.34 -0.42 17.01
N THR A 303 -9.12 0.59 16.58
CA THR A 303 -8.80 2.01 16.81
C THR A 303 -8.56 2.32 18.29
N ASN A 304 -9.28 1.67 19.22
CA ASN A 304 -9.07 1.90 20.64
C ASN A 304 -7.72 1.35 21.11
N ASP A 305 -7.31 0.19 20.59
CA ASP A 305 -6.01 -0.40 20.92
C ASP A 305 -4.86 0.46 20.38
N ILE A 306 -4.99 0.94 19.13
CA ILE A 306 -4.03 1.88 18.52
C ILE A 306 -3.91 3.16 19.36
N VAL A 307 -5.05 3.78 19.71
CA VAL A 307 -5.06 5.00 20.53
C VAL A 307 -4.46 4.75 21.91
N ASN A 308 -4.80 3.63 22.58
CA ASN A 308 -4.25 3.29 23.89
C ASN A 308 -2.73 3.06 23.83
N GLU A 309 -2.23 2.45 22.76
CA GLU A 309 -0.80 2.26 22.55
C GLU A 309 -0.08 3.60 22.38
N ILE A 310 -0.62 4.48 21.51
CA ILE A 310 -0.06 5.82 21.29
C ILE A 310 -0.11 6.65 22.57
N GLU A 311 -1.21 6.64 23.31
CA GLU A 311 -1.32 7.36 24.58
C GLU A 311 -0.36 6.79 25.63
N GLY A 312 -0.13 5.47 25.65
CA GLY A 312 0.89 4.86 26.51
C GLY A 312 2.31 5.33 26.16
N ASN A 313 2.64 5.41 24.87
CA ASN A 313 3.92 5.98 24.41
C ASN A 313 4.00 7.47 24.76
N TYR A 314 2.92 8.24 24.56
CA TYR A 314 2.83 9.64 24.96
C TYR A 314 3.13 9.84 26.45
N GLU A 315 2.58 9.01 27.34
CA GLU A 315 2.82 9.11 28.79
C GLU A 315 4.31 8.94 29.13
N LEU A 316 5.01 8.01 28.48
CA LEU A 316 6.46 7.85 28.66
C LEU A 316 7.21 9.13 28.30
N TRP A 317 6.87 9.74 27.17
CA TRP A 317 7.50 10.99 26.71
C TRP A 317 7.11 12.21 27.53
N ASP A 318 5.86 12.33 27.96
CA ASP A 318 5.39 13.46 28.77
C ASP A 318 6.01 13.45 30.17
N ASN A 319 6.11 12.26 30.78
CA ASN A 319 6.85 12.08 32.02
C ASN A 319 8.32 12.52 31.85
N LYS A 320 8.96 12.09 30.76
CA LYS A 320 10.35 12.48 30.50
C LYS A 320 10.51 13.97 30.21
N LEU A 321 9.57 14.58 29.51
CA LEU A 321 9.53 16.01 29.24
C LEU A 321 9.48 16.81 30.55
N ASN A 322 8.65 16.38 31.49
CA ASN A 322 8.50 17.01 32.80
C ASN A 322 9.76 16.88 33.67
N GLU A 323 10.46 15.74 33.60
CA GLU A 323 11.78 15.55 34.26
C GLU A 323 12.85 16.48 33.68
N ILE A 324 12.95 16.56 32.34
CA ILE A 324 13.89 17.43 31.63
C ILE A 324 13.62 18.89 31.99
N TYR A 325 12.37 19.32 31.92
CA TYR A 325 11.98 20.68 32.26
C TYR A 325 12.26 21.02 33.73
N SER A 326 12.03 20.09 34.65
CA SER A 326 12.34 20.25 36.08
C SER A 326 13.84 20.36 36.34
N THR A 327 14.65 19.58 35.60
CA THR A 327 16.11 19.66 35.64
C THR A 327 16.60 21.00 35.12
N LEU A 328 16.05 21.49 34.01
CA LEU A 328 16.37 22.82 33.48
C LEU A 328 15.99 23.92 34.47
N LYS A 329 14.85 23.80 35.15
CA LYS A 329 14.43 24.75 36.20
C LYS A 329 15.41 24.86 37.36
N SER A 330 15.99 23.74 37.80
CA SER A 330 16.90 23.72 38.94
C SER A 330 18.34 24.11 38.60
N THR A 331 18.72 24.05 37.32
CA THR A 331 20.11 24.23 36.88
C THR A 331 20.36 25.53 36.12
N MET A 332 19.34 26.11 35.48
CA MET A 332 19.47 27.37 34.74
C MET A 332 19.37 28.60 35.65
N SER A 333 19.93 29.73 35.20
CA SER A 333 19.70 31.01 35.88
C SER A 333 18.22 31.41 35.79
N PRO A 334 17.68 32.17 36.78
CA PRO A 334 16.28 32.60 36.79
C PRO A 334 15.82 33.28 35.49
N ASP A 335 16.65 34.18 34.94
CA ASP A 335 16.31 34.92 33.71
C ASP A 335 16.23 34.00 32.49
N THR A 336 17.18 33.07 32.35
CA THR A 336 17.20 32.11 31.23
C THR A 336 16.03 31.14 31.34
N PHE A 337 15.73 30.67 32.56
CA PHE A 337 14.59 29.79 32.79
C PHE A 337 13.25 30.51 32.55
N GLN A 338 13.14 31.80 32.90
CA GLN A 338 11.93 32.58 32.64
C GLN A 338 11.64 32.71 31.13
N SER A 339 12.70 32.88 30.32
CA SER A 339 12.60 32.82 28.85
C SER A 339 12.14 31.44 28.36
N LEU A 340 12.75 30.36 28.86
CA LEU A 340 12.35 28.99 28.54
C LEU A 340 10.89 28.71 28.92
N LYS A 341 10.45 29.13 30.11
CA LYS A 341 9.06 28.97 30.59
C LYS A 341 8.06 29.62 29.64
N THR A 342 8.38 30.80 29.12
CA THR A 342 7.52 31.50 28.15
C THR A 342 7.39 30.69 26.85
N LYS A 343 8.51 30.16 26.34
CA LYS A 343 8.50 29.28 25.16
C LYS A 343 7.75 27.98 25.41
N GLN A 344 7.88 27.39 26.60
CA GLN A 344 7.19 26.15 26.97
C GLN A 344 5.67 26.36 27.01
N ILE A 345 5.19 27.47 27.58
CA ILE A 345 3.76 27.82 27.61
C ILE A 345 3.21 28.01 26.19
N ALA A 346 3.96 28.70 25.31
CA ALA A 346 3.56 28.89 23.92
C ALA A 346 3.48 27.54 23.18
N TRP A 347 4.46 26.67 23.37
CA TRP A 347 4.48 25.32 22.79
C TRP A 347 3.29 24.47 23.26
N VAL A 348 2.95 24.49 24.56
CA VAL A 348 1.76 23.77 25.07
C VAL A 348 0.48 24.28 24.38
N LYS A 349 0.32 25.61 24.26
CA LYS A 349 -0.86 26.18 23.57
C LYS A 349 -0.95 25.74 22.11
N GLU A 350 0.18 25.72 21.41
CA GLU A 350 0.23 25.23 20.02
C GLU A 350 -0.14 23.75 19.92
N LYS A 351 0.45 22.89 20.78
CA LYS A 351 0.15 21.46 20.84
C LYS A 351 -1.34 21.22 21.06
N GLU A 352 -1.90 21.80 22.12
CA GLU A 352 -3.32 21.62 22.45
C GLU A 352 -4.25 22.15 21.35
N SER A 353 -3.87 23.24 20.66
CA SER A 353 -4.64 23.76 19.53
C SER A 353 -4.65 22.80 18.34
N LYS A 354 -3.50 22.21 17.99
CA LYS A 354 -3.38 21.24 16.88
C LYS A 354 -4.12 19.95 17.19
N VAL A 355 -3.90 19.38 18.37
CA VAL A 355 -4.58 18.16 18.85
C VAL A 355 -6.10 18.37 18.86
N LYS A 356 -6.58 19.53 19.34
CA LYS A 356 -8.01 19.85 19.33
C LYS A 356 -8.55 19.99 17.91
N ALA A 357 -7.85 20.70 17.02
CA ALA A 357 -8.29 20.88 15.64
C ALA A 357 -8.51 19.53 14.95
N ILE A 358 -7.53 18.63 15.05
CA ILE A 358 -7.60 17.26 14.52
C ILE A 358 -8.76 16.50 15.18
N GLY A 359 -8.81 16.45 16.51
CA GLY A 359 -9.81 15.69 17.25
C GLY A 359 -11.27 16.16 17.05
N THR A 360 -11.47 17.39 16.58
CA THR A 360 -12.79 17.95 16.27
C THR A 360 -13.17 17.88 14.79
N ASP A 361 -12.29 17.39 13.91
CA ASP A 361 -12.60 17.25 12.48
C ASP A 361 -13.68 16.18 12.27
N THR A 362 -14.87 16.61 11.87
CA THR A 362 -16.01 15.72 11.65
C THR A 362 -15.86 14.87 10.38
N ASN A 363 -14.96 15.23 9.47
CA ASN A 363 -14.75 14.53 8.21
C ASN A 363 -13.89 13.26 8.37
N ASN A 364 -13.02 13.21 9.40
CA ASN A 364 -12.03 12.15 9.58
C ASN A 364 -12.46 10.99 10.50
N GLY A 365 -13.77 10.75 10.62
CA GLY A 365 -14.33 9.55 11.27
C GLY A 365 -13.71 9.21 12.64
N THR A 366 -13.32 7.95 12.83
CA THR A 366 -12.57 7.49 14.02
C THR A 366 -11.06 7.76 13.90
N MET A 367 -10.55 7.97 12.69
CA MET A 367 -9.13 8.24 12.40
C MET A 367 -8.63 9.50 13.10
N ARG A 368 -9.48 10.53 13.24
CA ARG A 368 -9.15 11.74 14.00
C ARG A 368 -8.68 11.47 15.43
N ARG A 369 -9.09 10.35 16.04
CA ARG A 369 -8.64 9.97 17.39
C ARG A 369 -7.19 9.47 17.37
N ILE A 370 -6.84 8.66 16.37
CA ILE A 370 -5.48 8.17 16.16
C ILE A 370 -4.58 9.37 15.84
N GLU A 371 -4.95 10.18 14.85
CA GLU A 371 -4.16 11.34 14.42
C GLU A 371 -3.96 12.37 15.54
N ALA A 372 -5.00 12.65 16.34
CA ALA A 372 -4.88 13.57 17.47
C ALA A 372 -3.91 13.03 18.55
N SER A 373 -4.00 11.74 18.87
CA SER A 373 -3.07 11.09 19.80
C SER A 373 -1.65 11.02 19.24
N GLU A 374 -1.47 10.76 17.94
CA GLU A 374 -0.16 10.75 17.29
C GLU A 374 0.48 12.14 17.28
N GLU A 375 -0.27 13.19 16.95
CA GLU A 375 0.24 14.56 16.95
C GLU A 375 0.69 14.96 18.36
N LYS A 376 -0.13 14.63 19.37
CA LYS A 376 0.17 14.85 20.79
C LYS A 376 1.47 14.13 21.20
N TYR A 377 1.64 12.87 20.81
CA TYR A 377 2.84 12.06 21.04
C TYR A 377 4.07 12.66 20.32
N LYS A 378 4.00 12.86 19.00
CA LYS A 378 5.11 13.34 18.16
C LYS A 378 5.62 14.70 18.62
N MET A 379 4.73 15.65 18.89
CA MET A 379 5.11 16.97 19.39
C MET A 379 5.83 16.88 20.74
N THR A 380 5.37 16.00 21.64
CA THR A 380 5.95 15.83 22.99
C THR A 380 7.35 15.21 22.91
N LYS A 381 7.52 14.16 22.10
CA LYS A 381 8.82 13.53 21.81
C LYS A 381 9.82 14.53 21.23
N ALA A 382 9.41 15.26 20.18
CA ALA A 382 10.27 16.28 19.57
C ALA A 382 10.71 17.35 20.57
N ARG A 383 9.81 17.77 21.47
CA ARG A 383 10.11 18.76 22.51
C ARG A 383 11.15 18.26 23.51
N CYS A 384 11.14 16.98 23.89
CA CYS A 384 12.18 16.39 24.73
C CYS A 384 13.58 16.59 24.11
N TYR A 385 13.75 16.23 22.84
CA TYR A 385 15.01 16.43 22.13
C TYR A 385 15.38 17.90 22.00
N GLU A 386 14.43 18.79 21.72
CA GLU A 386 14.68 20.23 21.63
C GLU A 386 15.20 20.81 22.96
N LEU A 387 14.57 20.43 24.08
CA LEU A 387 14.98 20.90 25.40
C LEU A 387 16.39 20.44 25.78
N VAL A 388 16.69 19.16 25.54
CA VAL A 388 18.02 18.61 25.83
C VAL A 388 19.08 19.24 24.92
N ASN A 389 18.81 19.29 23.62
CA ASN A 389 19.81 19.78 22.66
C ASN A 389 20.06 21.29 22.75
N GLY A 390 19.03 22.06 23.07
CA GLY A 390 19.07 23.53 23.08
C GLY A 390 19.43 24.15 24.44
N TYR A 391 19.24 23.43 25.55
CA TYR A 391 19.35 24.02 26.89
C TYR A 391 20.21 23.22 27.88
N MET A 392 20.60 21.98 27.55
CA MET A 392 21.55 21.20 28.37
C MET A 392 22.97 21.29 27.77
N ASN A 393 23.93 21.69 28.61
CA ASN A 393 25.34 21.88 28.27
C ASN A 393 26.22 20.75 28.79
#